data_AF-W9SFE1-F1
#
_entry.id   AF-W9SFE1-F1
#
_cell.length_a   1.000
_cell.length_b   1.000
_cell.length_c   1.000
_cell.angle_alpha   90.00
_cell.angle_beta   90.00
_cell.angle_gamma   90.00
#
_symmetry.space_group_name_H-M   'P 1'
#
loop_
_entity.id
_entity.type
_entity.pdbx_description
1 polymer ?
#
loop_
_entity_poly.entity_id
_entity_poly.type
_entity_poly.pdbx_seq_one_letter_code
_entity_poly.pdbx_strand_id
1 'polypeptide(L)'
;MKEGSFAEELYSESLKLSNVALDSTSSAQNKVLDFQDSERDYSLYEDDSFYHELEKSSDLDREWQRRREQFHTIGYRDGVIAGKEAAAQEGFNIGFKQSVSVGYKWGIVRGVTSALALLPDGLKEKLIETEEKRTEFQKLYESAHSLSTTDALKRFNDSIVAKRIREQGENVEASSDEGHLNQQRSDSDRKQLDSYYEELQSLLLESPRMKIELS
;
A
#
# COMPACT_ATOMS: atom_id res chain seq x y z
N MET A 1 20.64 -28.83 -9.72
CA MET A 1 19.68 -28.55 -8.64
C MET A 1 18.31 -28.95 -9.18
N LYS A 2 17.66 -29.94 -8.57
CA LYS A 2 16.34 -30.42 -9.04
C LYS A 2 15.29 -29.49 -8.46
N GLU A 3 14.58 -28.78 -9.33
CA GLU A 3 13.35 -28.06 -9.00
C GLU A 3 12.28 -29.09 -8.68
N GLY A 4 12.19 -29.49 -7.41
CA GLY A 4 10.96 -30.07 -6.89
C GLY A 4 9.93 -28.95 -6.82
N SER A 5 8.76 -29.14 -7.41
CA SER A 5 7.67 -28.18 -7.31
C SER A 5 7.29 -28.04 -5.84
N PHE A 6 7.26 -26.82 -5.30
CA PHE A 6 6.82 -26.54 -3.92
C PHE A 6 5.45 -27.17 -3.60
N ALA A 7 4.60 -27.33 -4.62
CA ALA A 7 3.34 -28.05 -4.50
C ALA A 7 3.55 -29.52 -4.11
N GLU A 8 4.56 -30.18 -4.67
CA GLU A 8 4.85 -31.60 -4.41
C GLU A 8 5.28 -31.82 -2.95
N GLU A 9 5.98 -30.87 -2.35
CA GLU A 9 6.36 -30.89 -0.93
C GLU A 9 5.16 -30.72 0.00
N LEU A 10 4.27 -29.75 -0.30
CA LEU A 10 3.03 -29.51 0.46
C LEU A 10 2.07 -30.72 0.44
N TYR A 11 1.91 -31.36 -0.72
CA TYR A 11 0.97 -32.49 -0.85
C TYR A 11 1.52 -33.81 -0.32
N SER A 12 2.85 -33.99 -0.31
CA SER A 12 3.46 -35.22 0.20
C SER A 12 3.43 -35.32 1.74
N GLU A 13 3.29 -34.21 2.45
CA GLU A 13 3.08 -34.22 3.91
C GLU A 13 1.65 -34.65 4.29
N SER A 14 0.66 -34.20 3.51
CA SER A 14 -0.76 -34.52 3.73
C SER A 14 -1.06 -36.02 3.53
N LEU A 15 -0.44 -36.64 2.52
CA LEU A 15 -0.57 -38.08 2.26
C LEU A 15 0.03 -38.95 3.37
N LYS A 16 1.04 -38.45 4.10
CA LYS A 16 1.66 -39.19 5.21
C LYS A 16 0.76 -39.23 6.45
N LEU A 17 -0.03 -38.16 6.68
CA LEU A 17 -0.95 -38.07 7.82
C LEU A 17 -2.15 -39.01 7.68
N SER A 18 -2.63 -39.30 6.48
CA SER A 18 -3.79 -40.20 6.30
C SER A 18 -3.47 -41.68 6.58
N ASN A 19 -2.23 -42.11 6.32
CA ASN A 19 -1.83 -43.51 6.53
C ASN A 19 -1.66 -43.87 8.01
N VAL A 20 -1.36 -42.91 8.89
CA VAL A 20 -1.19 -43.15 10.33
C VAL A 20 -2.52 -43.42 11.05
N ALA A 21 -3.65 -42.95 10.50
CA ALA A 21 -4.96 -43.09 11.12
C ALA A 21 -5.61 -44.47 10.92
N LEU A 22 -5.17 -45.26 9.94
CA LEU A 22 -5.77 -46.57 9.61
C LEU A 22 -5.24 -47.73 10.47
N ASP A 23 -4.08 -47.57 11.12
CA ASP A 23 -3.45 -48.65 11.92
C ASP A 23 -3.91 -48.69 13.39
N SER A 24 -4.82 -47.80 13.81
CA SER A 24 -5.16 -47.61 15.23
C SER A 24 -6.61 -47.98 15.58
N THR A 25 -7.08 -49.19 15.24
CA THR A 25 -8.16 -49.82 16.02
C THR A 25 -8.07 -51.34 15.97
N SER A 26 -7.56 -51.95 17.04
CA SER A 26 -7.77 -53.37 17.35
C SER A 26 -8.23 -53.51 18.81
N SER A 27 -9.14 -54.46 19.06
CA SER A 27 -9.28 -55.29 20.28
C SER A 27 -10.71 -55.43 20.84
N ALA A 28 -11.24 -56.67 20.80
CA ALA A 28 -11.68 -57.47 21.96
C ALA A 28 -12.61 -58.63 21.47
N GLN A 29 -12.11 -59.85 21.23
CA GLN A 29 -12.00 -61.01 22.14
C GLN A 29 -13.30 -61.84 22.42
N ASN A 30 -13.36 -63.03 21.79
CA ASN A 30 -13.64 -64.39 22.33
C ASN A 30 -14.83 -64.68 23.28
N LYS A 31 -15.72 -65.62 22.91
CA LYS A 31 -15.71 -67.05 23.39
C LYS A 31 -16.88 -67.93 22.88
N VAL A 32 -16.47 -69.11 22.39
CA VAL A 32 -16.99 -70.49 22.59
C VAL A 32 -18.27 -70.97 21.86
N LEU A 33 -18.04 -72.12 21.22
CA LEU A 33 -18.90 -72.99 20.41
C LEU A 33 -20.00 -73.70 21.22
N ASP A 34 -21.16 -73.90 20.59
CA ASP A 34 -21.94 -75.14 20.77
C ASP A 34 -22.64 -75.52 19.45
N PHE A 35 -22.62 -76.82 19.12
CA PHE A 35 -23.11 -77.39 17.87
C PHE A 35 -24.58 -77.81 18.01
N GLN A 36 -25.48 -77.37 17.11
CA GLN A 36 -26.54 -78.24 16.55
C GLN A 36 -27.29 -77.64 15.36
N ASP A 37 -27.06 -78.27 14.21
CA ASP A 37 -27.98 -78.68 13.13
C ASP A 37 -29.30 -77.91 12.90
N SER A 38 -29.37 -77.15 11.79
CA SER A 38 -30.59 -77.03 10.97
C SER A 38 -30.24 -76.41 9.61
N GLU A 39 -30.63 -77.09 8.55
CA GLU A 39 -30.45 -76.70 7.16
C GLU A 39 -31.12 -75.37 6.78
N ARG A 40 -30.47 -74.68 5.83
CA ARG A 40 -31.02 -73.71 4.86
C ARG A 40 -31.62 -72.41 5.41
N ASP A 41 -30.82 -71.34 5.35
CA ASP A 41 -31.16 -70.15 4.57
C ASP A 41 -29.87 -69.46 4.11
N TYR A 42 -29.80 -69.10 2.83
CA TYR A 42 -28.62 -68.44 2.25
C TYR A 42 -28.62 -66.99 2.72
N SER A 43 -27.65 -66.61 3.56
CA SER A 43 -27.47 -65.23 4.00
C SER A 43 -27.09 -64.32 2.83
N LEU A 44 -28.09 -63.70 2.20
CA LEU A 44 -27.93 -62.52 1.35
C LEU A 44 -27.74 -61.29 2.26
N TYR A 45 -26.58 -61.20 2.88
CA TYR A 45 -26.05 -59.93 3.36
C TYR A 45 -24.73 -59.72 2.64
N GLU A 46 -24.83 -59.57 1.32
CA GLU A 46 -23.76 -59.01 0.51
C GLU A 46 -23.71 -57.51 0.84
N ASP A 47 -22.98 -57.20 1.92
CA ASP A 47 -22.19 -55.98 2.10
C ASP A 47 -22.74 -54.71 1.44
N ASP A 48 -23.92 -54.25 1.88
CA ASP A 48 -24.47 -52.91 1.55
C ASP A 48 -23.51 -51.79 2.01
N SER A 49 -22.52 -52.09 2.86
CA SER A 49 -21.46 -51.17 3.25
C SER A 49 -20.50 -50.84 2.11
N PHE A 50 -20.21 -51.77 1.19
CA PHE A 50 -19.25 -51.52 0.11
C PHE A 50 -19.78 -50.48 -0.89
N TYR A 51 -21.07 -50.54 -1.25
CA TYR A 51 -21.70 -49.57 -2.13
C TYR A 51 -21.88 -48.21 -1.44
N HIS A 52 -22.27 -48.19 -0.16
CA HIS A 52 -22.36 -46.93 0.62
C HIS A 52 -21.00 -46.27 0.86
N GLU A 53 -19.93 -47.05 1.07
CA GLU A 53 -18.57 -46.55 1.29
C GLU A 53 -17.93 -46.06 -0.02
N LEU A 54 -18.18 -46.75 -1.13
CA LEU A 54 -17.79 -46.30 -2.47
C LEU A 54 -18.51 -45.00 -2.85
N GLU A 55 -19.83 -44.89 -2.61
CA GLU A 55 -20.60 -43.68 -2.86
C GLU A 55 -20.13 -42.51 -1.98
N LYS A 56 -19.90 -42.76 -0.69
CA LYS A 56 -19.33 -41.77 0.24
C LYS A 56 -17.93 -41.32 -0.17
N SER A 57 -17.07 -42.22 -0.67
CA SER A 57 -15.76 -41.85 -1.21
C SER A 57 -15.86 -40.96 -2.45
N SER A 58 -16.85 -41.23 -3.33
CA SER A 58 -17.11 -40.42 -4.53
C SER A 58 -17.68 -39.04 -4.21
N ASP A 59 -18.52 -38.95 -3.18
CA ASP A 59 -19.06 -37.70 -2.66
C ASP A 59 -17.98 -36.84 -2.02
N LEU A 60 -17.07 -37.48 -1.26
CA LEU A 60 -15.91 -36.82 -0.68
C LEU A 60 -14.95 -36.30 -1.76
N ASP A 61 -14.68 -37.05 -2.83
CA ASP A 61 -13.83 -36.60 -3.94
C ASP A 61 -14.47 -35.43 -4.72
N ARG A 62 -15.78 -35.50 -4.98
CA ARG A 62 -16.54 -34.42 -5.62
C ARG A 62 -16.54 -33.14 -4.78
N GLU A 63 -16.75 -33.27 -3.47
CA GLU A 63 -16.71 -32.15 -2.53
C GLU A 63 -15.29 -31.54 -2.46
N TRP A 64 -14.26 -32.38 -2.48
CA TRP A 64 -12.86 -31.96 -2.54
C TRP A 64 -12.52 -31.17 -3.80
N GLN A 65 -12.93 -31.68 -4.98
CA GLN A 65 -12.73 -31.01 -6.25
C GLN A 65 -13.44 -29.66 -6.28
N ARG A 66 -14.70 -29.60 -5.82
CA ARG A 66 -15.44 -28.33 -5.71
C ARG A 66 -14.71 -27.31 -4.84
N ARG A 67 -14.27 -27.70 -3.64
CA ARG A 67 -13.54 -26.80 -2.75
C ARG A 67 -12.22 -26.36 -3.36
N ARG A 68 -11.49 -27.27 -4.01
CA ARG A 68 -10.23 -26.94 -4.69
C ARG A 68 -10.43 -25.90 -5.78
N GLU A 69 -11.44 -26.06 -6.64
CA GLU A 69 -11.75 -25.11 -7.71
C GLU A 69 -12.19 -23.75 -7.16
N GLN A 70 -12.99 -23.74 -6.10
CA GLN A 70 -13.41 -22.51 -5.41
C GLN A 70 -12.21 -21.79 -4.80
N PHE A 71 -11.37 -22.49 -4.02
CA PHE A 71 -10.19 -21.90 -3.40
C PHE A 71 -9.13 -21.46 -4.41
N HIS A 72 -8.98 -22.16 -5.53
CA HIS A 72 -8.08 -21.73 -6.60
C HIS A 72 -8.57 -20.43 -7.26
N THR A 73 -9.87 -20.35 -7.56
CA THR A 73 -10.47 -19.17 -8.21
C THR A 73 -10.48 -17.97 -7.27
N ILE A 74 -10.86 -18.18 -6.00
CA ILE A 74 -10.88 -17.14 -4.97
C ILE A 74 -9.44 -16.71 -4.66
N GLY A 75 -8.53 -17.66 -4.41
CA GLY A 75 -7.13 -17.37 -4.10
C GLY A 75 -6.40 -16.62 -5.22
N TYR A 76 -6.67 -16.92 -6.48
CA TYR A 76 -6.12 -16.15 -7.61
C TYR A 76 -6.65 -14.71 -7.64
N ARG A 77 -7.97 -14.54 -7.49
CA ARG A 77 -8.58 -13.20 -7.45
C ARG A 77 -8.04 -12.38 -6.28
N ASP A 78 -7.99 -12.97 -5.09
CA ASP A 78 -7.47 -12.33 -3.88
C ASP A 78 -5.98 -12.00 -4.04
N GLY A 79 -5.20 -12.91 -4.62
CA GLY A 79 -3.79 -12.66 -4.94
C GLY A 79 -3.58 -11.47 -5.90
N VAL A 80 -4.41 -11.36 -6.95
CA VAL A 80 -4.37 -10.22 -7.88
C VAL A 80 -4.79 -8.92 -7.18
N ILE A 81 -5.82 -8.96 -6.33
CA ILE A 81 -6.27 -7.79 -5.57
C ILE A 81 -5.19 -7.35 -4.57
N ALA A 82 -4.68 -8.27 -3.77
CA ALA A 82 -3.61 -8.02 -2.80
C ALA A 82 -2.35 -7.47 -3.47
N GLY A 83 -1.97 -8.00 -4.64
CA GLY A 83 -0.84 -7.48 -5.41
C GLY A 83 -1.05 -6.04 -5.90
N LYS A 84 -2.25 -5.72 -6.41
CA LYS A 84 -2.60 -4.35 -6.81
C LYS A 84 -2.61 -3.38 -5.63
N GLU A 85 -3.17 -3.81 -4.51
CA GLU A 85 -3.22 -3.02 -3.28
C GLU A 85 -1.80 -2.76 -2.75
N ALA A 86 -0.96 -3.79 -2.69
CA ALA A 86 0.44 -3.65 -2.25
C ALA A 86 1.21 -2.65 -3.13
N ALA A 87 1.08 -2.75 -4.46
CA ALA A 87 1.72 -1.80 -5.39
C ALA A 87 1.17 -0.37 -5.23
N ALA A 88 -0.13 -0.21 -5.03
CA ALA A 88 -0.75 1.09 -4.79
C ALA A 88 -0.27 1.71 -3.47
N GLN A 89 -0.16 0.90 -2.41
CA GLN A 89 0.33 1.33 -1.10
C GLN A 89 1.80 1.73 -1.14
N GLU A 90 2.64 1.02 -1.89
CA GLU A 90 4.04 1.40 -2.12
C GLU A 90 4.12 2.78 -2.78
N GLY A 91 3.36 2.98 -3.87
CA GLY A 91 3.30 4.28 -4.56
C GLY A 91 2.79 5.41 -3.65
N PHE A 92 1.76 5.13 -2.84
CA PHE A 92 1.26 6.08 -1.84
C PHE A 92 2.32 6.44 -0.81
N ASN A 93 3.02 5.45 -0.24
CA ASN A 93 4.04 5.68 0.78
C ASN A 93 5.18 6.55 0.26
N ILE A 94 5.60 6.35 -1.00
CA ILE A 94 6.62 7.17 -1.66
C ILE A 94 6.11 8.60 -1.82
N GLY A 95 4.92 8.79 -2.40
CA GLY A 95 4.32 10.11 -2.60
C GLY A 95 4.05 10.85 -1.29
N PHE A 96 3.64 10.13 -0.25
CA PHE A 96 3.42 10.67 1.09
C PHE A 96 4.74 11.20 1.68
N LYS A 97 5.81 10.39 1.69
CA LYS A 97 7.13 10.83 2.18
C LYS A 97 7.64 12.09 1.47
N GLN A 98 7.45 12.16 0.15
CA GLN A 98 7.85 13.32 -0.65
C GLN A 98 7.00 14.56 -0.36
N SER A 99 5.70 14.38 -0.17
CA SER A 99 4.75 15.48 0.00
C SER A 99 4.73 16.08 1.41
N VAL A 100 4.99 15.30 2.46
CA VAL A 100 4.90 15.77 3.86
C VAL A 100 5.77 17.01 4.09
N SER A 101 7.03 17.00 3.64
CA SER A 101 7.94 18.13 3.86
C SER A 101 7.47 19.40 3.14
N VAL A 102 7.13 19.29 1.85
CA VAL A 102 6.68 20.44 1.04
C VAL A 102 5.33 20.95 1.53
N GLY A 103 4.40 20.04 1.86
CA GLY A 103 3.08 20.35 2.37
C GLY A 103 3.13 21.04 3.74
N TYR A 104 4.03 20.60 4.63
CA TYR A 104 4.25 21.23 5.93
C TYR A 104 4.75 22.68 5.77
N LYS A 105 5.80 22.89 4.98
CA LYS A 105 6.33 24.24 4.69
C LYS A 105 5.27 25.15 4.07
N TRP A 106 4.51 24.63 3.11
CA TRP A 106 3.41 25.38 2.48
C TRP A 106 2.31 25.75 3.49
N GLY A 107 1.97 24.81 4.39
CA GLY A 107 1.05 25.05 5.48
C GLY A 107 1.53 26.15 6.43
N ILE A 108 2.82 26.15 6.79
CA ILE A 108 3.43 27.21 7.61
C ILE A 108 3.30 28.56 6.90
N VAL A 109 3.66 28.65 5.62
CA VAL A 109 3.57 29.91 4.86
C VAL A 109 2.17 30.46 4.94
N ARG A 110 1.15 29.65 4.63
CA ARG A 110 -0.24 30.09 4.71
C ARG A 110 -0.65 30.45 6.13
N GLY A 111 -0.30 29.64 7.11
CA GLY A 111 -0.69 29.86 8.51
C GLY A 111 -0.12 31.17 9.06
N VAL A 112 1.20 31.37 8.94
CA VAL A 112 1.90 32.56 9.45
C VAL A 112 1.42 33.81 8.72
N THR A 113 1.38 33.79 7.39
CA THR A 113 0.95 34.97 6.62
C THR A 113 -0.52 35.32 6.86
N SER A 114 -1.40 34.34 7.04
CA SER A 114 -2.81 34.58 7.38
C SER A 114 -2.97 35.13 8.78
N ALA A 115 -2.26 34.57 9.75
CA ALA A 115 -2.26 35.07 11.13
C ALA A 115 -1.79 36.53 11.17
N LEU A 116 -0.71 36.84 10.45
CA LEU A 116 -0.21 38.21 10.31
C LEU A 116 -1.22 39.12 9.63
N ALA A 117 -1.86 38.70 8.53
CA ALA A 117 -2.85 39.50 7.81
C ALA A 117 -4.07 39.85 8.68
N LEU A 118 -4.49 38.93 9.55
CA LEU A 118 -5.65 39.11 10.44
C LEU A 118 -5.37 39.95 11.70
N LEU A 119 -4.10 40.25 12.01
CA LEU A 119 -3.78 41.06 13.18
C LEU A 119 -4.26 42.51 13.02
N PRO A 120 -4.71 43.16 14.11
CA PRO A 120 -4.94 44.61 14.13
C PRO A 120 -3.65 45.38 13.81
N ASP A 121 -3.78 46.51 13.12
CA ASP A 121 -2.63 47.28 12.66
C ASP A 121 -1.70 47.66 13.82
N GLY A 122 -2.24 48.15 14.94
CA GLY A 122 -1.46 48.47 16.14
C GLY A 122 -0.61 47.33 16.72
N LEU A 123 -0.97 46.06 16.48
CA LEU A 123 -0.16 44.89 16.85
C LEU A 123 0.84 44.53 15.75
N LYS A 124 0.44 44.62 14.49
CA LYS A 124 1.37 44.49 13.34
C LYS A 124 2.52 45.49 13.47
N GLU A 125 2.26 46.70 13.95
CA GLU A 125 3.29 47.71 14.08
C GLU A 125 4.34 47.41 15.14
N LYS A 126 3.90 46.80 16.24
CA LYS A 126 4.79 46.40 17.33
C LYS A 126 5.63 45.18 16.98
N LEU A 127 5.09 44.31 16.14
CA LEU A 127 5.70 43.06 15.72
C LEU A 127 6.66 43.25 14.54
N ILE A 128 6.27 44.11 13.58
CA ILE A 128 7.01 44.46 12.38
C ILE A 128 7.21 45.98 12.39
N GLU A 129 8.39 46.41 12.81
CA GLU A 129 8.70 47.84 13.01
C GLU A 129 8.75 48.60 11.68
N THR A 130 9.28 47.98 10.62
CA THR A 130 9.45 48.61 9.30
C THR A 130 8.19 48.45 8.43
N GLU A 131 7.68 49.56 7.88
CA GLU A 131 6.54 49.56 6.97
C GLU A 131 6.80 48.72 5.71
N GLU A 132 8.02 48.81 5.14
CA GLU A 132 8.46 48.00 3.99
C GLU A 132 8.27 46.50 4.23
N LYS A 133 8.66 46.00 5.41
CA LYS A 133 8.50 44.59 5.77
C LYS A 133 7.03 44.19 5.87
N ARG A 134 6.17 45.07 6.39
CA ARG A 134 4.72 44.81 6.42
C ARG A 134 4.16 44.66 5.01
N THR A 135 4.61 45.50 4.07
CA THR A 135 4.18 45.38 2.67
C THR A 135 4.68 44.10 2.02
N GLU A 136 5.90 43.64 2.31
CA GLU A 136 6.39 42.35 1.81
C GLU A 136 5.63 41.15 2.41
N PHE A 137 5.32 41.16 3.72
CA PHE A 137 4.47 40.13 4.33
C PHE A 137 3.06 40.10 3.72
N GLN A 138 2.48 41.27 3.44
CA GLN A 138 1.17 41.39 2.80
C GLN A 138 1.20 40.86 1.36
N LYS A 139 2.23 41.20 0.60
CA LYS A 139 2.45 40.70 -0.76
C LYS A 139 2.67 39.19 -0.78
N LEU A 140 3.41 38.65 0.19
CA LEU A 140 3.60 37.21 0.35
C LEU A 140 2.28 36.51 0.69
N TYR A 141 1.47 37.09 1.58
CA TYR A 141 0.12 36.62 1.90
C TYR A 141 -0.74 36.53 0.64
N GLU A 142 -0.86 37.62 -0.12
CA GLU A 142 -1.66 37.67 -1.35
C GLU A 142 -1.17 36.67 -2.40
N SER A 143 0.15 36.54 -2.55
CA SER A 143 0.77 35.60 -3.48
C SER A 143 0.53 34.13 -3.07
N ALA A 144 0.56 33.82 -1.77
CA ALA A 144 0.34 32.46 -1.28
C ALA A 144 -1.15 32.07 -1.22
N HIS A 145 -2.04 33.02 -0.95
CA HIS A 145 -3.49 32.82 -0.86
C HIS A 145 -4.19 32.83 -2.23
N SER A 146 -3.65 33.54 -3.21
CA SER A 146 -4.17 33.50 -4.59
C SER A 146 -3.96 32.14 -5.27
N LEU A 147 -2.96 31.36 -4.83
CA LEU A 147 -2.72 30.03 -5.36
C LEU A 147 -3.81 29.06 -4.91
N SER A 148 -4.46 28.34 -5.83
CA SER A 148 -5.44 27.31 -5.42
C SER A 148 -4.76 26.06 -4.86
N THR A 149 -5.48 25.24 -4.09
CA THR A 149 -4.98 23.95 -3.60
C THR A 149 -4.64 22.99 -4.75
N THR A 150 -5.44 23.01 -5.81
CA THR A 150 -5.21 22.21 -7.03
C THR A 150 -3.98 22.68 -7.80
N ASP A 151 -3.75 23.99 -7.89
CA ASP A 151 -2.57 24.53 -8.56
C ASP A 151 -1.30 24.30 -7.74
N ALA A 152 -1.37 24.39 -6.41
CA ALA A 152 -0.27 24.02 -5.53
C ALA A 152 0.11 22.54 -5.71
N LEU A 153 -0.88 21.64 -5.75
CA LEU A 153 -0.64 20.22 -6.01
C LEU A 153 -0.02 19.98 -7.39
N LYS A 154 -0.48 20.70 -8.41
CA LYS A 154 0.10 20.64 -9.76
C LYS A 154 1.56 21.09 -9.77
N ARG A 155 1.88 22.21 -9.12
CA ARG A 155 3.26 22.72 -8.97
C ARG A 155 4.16 21.71 -8.25
N PHE A 156 3.65 21.03 -7.22
CA PHE A 156 4.38 19.98 -6.52
C PHE A 156 4.66 18.77 -7.43
N ASN A 157 3.67 18.31 -8.19
CA ASN A 157 3.88 17.21 -9.14
C ASN A 157 4.91 17.60 -10.22
N ASP A 158 4.78 18.82 -10.77
CA ASP A 158 5.73 19.36 -11.74
C ASP A 158 7.16 19.40 -11.16
N SER A 159 7.34 19.74 -9.88
CA SER A 159 8.66 19.74 -9.24
C SER A 159 9.23 18.34 -9.05
N ILE A 160 8.40 17.36 -8.67
CA ILE A 160 8.81 15.95 -8.57
C ILE A 160 9.26 15.43 -9.93
N VAL A 161 8.48 15.67 -10.98
CA VAL A 161 8.82 15.23 -12.34
C VAL A 161 10.13 15.87 -12.80
N ALA A 162 10.29 17.18 -12.60
CA ALA A 162 11.52 17.88 -12.94
C ALA A 162 12.74 17.36 -12.15
N LYS A 163 12.57 17.05 -10.86
CA LYS A 163 13.64 16.47 -10.02
C LYS A 163 14.04 15.08 -10.50
N ARG A 164 13.06 14.21 -10.80
CA ARG A 164 13.32 12.87 -11.34
C ARG A 164 14.06 12.93 -12.68
N ILE A 165 13.71 13.85 -13.56
CA ILE A 165 14.39 14.02 -14.85
C ILE A 165 15.87 14.38 -14.65
N ARG A 166 16.19 15.27 -13.70
CA ARG A 166 17.58 15.62 -13.38
C ARG A 166 18.36 14.43 -12.83
N GLU A 167 17.79 13.72 -11.84
CA GLU A 167 18.42 12.55 -11.22
C GLU A 167 18.63 11.38 -12.20
N GLN A 168 17.77 11.25 -13.21
CA GLN A 168 17.92 10.27 -14.28
C GLN A 168 18.94 10.72 -15.35
N GLY A 169 19.01 12.02 -15.66
CA GLY A 169 20.02 12.57 -16.57
C GLY A 169 21.45 12.41 -16.03
N GLU A 170 21.65 12.57 -14.72
CA GLU A 170 22.94 12.36 -14.05
C GLU A 170 23.38 10.89 -14.02
N ASN A 171 22.45 9.93 -14.14
CA ASN A 171 22.75 8.49 -14.20
C ASN A 171 23.00 7.96 -15.63
N VAL A 172 22.77 8.77 -16.68
CA VAL A 172 22.83 8.35 -18.09
C VAL A 172 24.01 8.99 -18.85
N GLU A 173 24.99 9.58 -18.16
CA GLU A 173 26.29 9.95 -18.75
C GLU A 173 27.17 8.72 -19.15
N ALA A 174 26.53 7.61 -19.54
CA ALA A 174 27.14 6.48 -20.23
C ALA A 174 26.27 5.93 -21.38
N SER A 175 25.32 6.70 -21.95
CA SER A 175 24.80 6.40 -23.30
C SER A 175 24.04 7.59 -23.88
N SER A 176 24.62 8.18 -24.93
CA SER A 176 24.03 9.15 -25.85
C SER A 176 22.65 8.72 -26.40
N ASP A 177 21.70 9.65 -26.54
CA ASP A 177 21.26 10.19 -27.84
C ASP A 177 20.16 11.26 -27.64
N GLU A 178 20.14 12.26 -28.52
CA GLU A 178 19.39 13.51 -28.37
C GLU A 178 17.86 13.35 -28.51
N GLY A 179 17.13 14.07 -27.65
CA GLY A 179 15.67 14.18 -27.71
C GLY A 179 15.20 15.53 -27.18
N HIS A 180 15.30 16.54 -28.03
CA HIS A 180 14.91 17.93 -27.81
C HIS A 180 13.44 18.07 -27.35
N LEU A 181 13.19 18.49 -26.10
CA LEU A 181 11.92 19.09 -25.69
C LEU A 181 12.15 20.49 -25.15
N ASN A 182 11.94 21.43 -26.07
CA ASN A 182 11.81 22.86 -25.85
C ASN A 182 10.77 23.13 -24.74
N GLN A 183 11.23 23.59 -23.59
CA GLN A 183 10.36 24.11 -22.54
C GLN A 183 10.82 25.52 -22.12
N GLN A 184 10.91 26.42 -23.11
CA GLN A 184 10.74 27.85 -22.84
C GLN A 184 9.30 28.09 -22.39
N ARG A 185 9.05 27.92 -21.09
CA ARG A 185 7.83 28.34 -20.43
C ARG A 185 8.24 29.21 -19.24
N SER A 186 8.43 30.50 -19.54
CA SER A 186 8.61 31.63 -18.62
C SER A 186 8.96 31.24 -17.18
N ASP A 187 10.25 31.21 -16.85
CA ASP A 187 10.79 30.88 -15.52
C ASP A 187 10.25 31.78 -14.38
N SER A 188 9.56 32.87 -14.72
CA SER A 188 8.98 33.83 -13.76
C SER A 188 7.71 33.33 -13.06
N ASP A 189 6.89 32.47 -13.68
CA ASP A 189 5.55 32.13 -13.16
C ASP A 189 5.51 30.86 -12.29
N ARG A 190 6.57 30.05 -12.33
CA ARG A 190 6.66 28.75 -11.62
C ARG A 190 7.57 28.85 -10.40
N LYS A 191 7.38 29.86 -9.55
CA LYS A 191 7.93 29.83 -8.18
C LYS A 191 7.58 28.47 -7.54
N GLN A 192 8.62 27.75 -7.14
CA GLN A 192 8.51 26.49 -6.40
C GLN A 192 7.80 26.76 -5.07
N LEU A 193 7.04 25.80 -4.55
CA LEU A 193 6.40 25.97 -3.24
C LEU A 193 7.43 26.25 -2.14
N ASP A 194 8.61 25.62 -2.22
CA ASP A 194 9.73 25.89 -1.30
C ASP A 194 10.19 27.35 -1.34
N SER A 195 10.11 28.04 -2.48
CA SER A 195 10.57 29.45 -2.56
C SER A 195 9.76 30.41 -1.68
N TYR A 196 8.46 30.14 -1.49
CA TYR A 196 7.63 30.92 -0.57
C TYR A 196 8.06 30.73 0.89
N TYR A 197 8.55 29.53 1.22
CA TYR A 197 9.03 29.23 2.56
C TYR A 197 10.37 29.92 2.82
N GLU A 198 11.29 29.90 1.87
CA GLU A 198 12.56 30.64 1.97
C GLU A 198 12.35 32.16 2.08
N GLU A 199 11.39 32.69 1.31
CA GLU A 199 10.98 34.10 1.37
C GLU A 199 10.41 34.45 2.77
N LEU A 200 9.55 33.60 3.32
CA LEU A 200 9.05 33.75 4.68
C LEU A 200 10.16 33.69 5.73
N GLN A 201 11.06 32.71 5.64
CA GLN A 201 12.15 32.55 6.60
C GLN A 201 13.08 33.76 6.60
N SER A 202 13.39 34.31 5.43
CA SER A 202 14.21 35.52 5.30
C SER A 202 13.56 36.71 6.00
N LEU A 203 12.26 36.93 5.77
CA LEU A 203 11.49 38.01 6.42
C LEU A 203 11.38 37.84 7.95
N LEU A 204 11.29 36.60 8.43
CA LEU A 204 11.25 36.29 9.87
C LEU A 204 12.61 36.51 10.55
N LEU A 205 13.71 36.07 9.92
CA LEU A 205 15.07 36.28 10.45
C LEU A 205 15.43 37.77 10.55
N GLU A 206 14.97 38.55 9.58
CA GLU A 206 15.13 40.01 9.60
C GLU A 206 14.21 40.71 10.61
N SER A 207 13.27 40.01 11.21
CA SER A 207 12.30 40.54 12.17
C SER A 207 12.50 39.89 13.55
N PRO A 208 13.53 40.29 14.32
CA PRO A 208 13.98 39.60 15.54
C PRO A 208 12.95 39.52 16.69
N ARG A 209 11.82 40.24 16.59
CA ARG A 209 10.70 40.14 17.55
C ARG A 209 9.78 38.95 17.30
N MET A 210 9.80 38.36 16.11
CA MET A 210 9.08 37.12 15.80
C MET A 210 10.03 35.93 15.94
N LYS A 211 10.23 35.45 17.17
CA LYS A 211 10.78 34.11 17.35
C LYS A 211 9.69 33.08 17.09
N ILE A 212 9.62 32.60 15.85
CA ILE A 212 8.86 31.40 15.51
C ILE A 212 9.85 30.24 15.53
N GLU A 213 9.73 29.34 16.51
CA GLU A 213 10.49 28.09 16.50
C GLU A 213 9.87 27.17 15.46
N LEU A 214 10.43 27.19 14.25
CA LEU A 214 10.11 26.24 13.19
C LEU A 214 10.94 24.98 13.41
N SER A 215 10.40 24.05 14.22
CA SER A 215 10.93 22.70 14.41
C SER A 215 10.52 21.75 13.29
#